data_AF-A0A1H5S644-F1
#
_entry.id   AF-A0A1H5S644-F1
#
_cell.length_a   1.000
_cell.length_b   1.000
_cell.length_c   1.000
_cell.angle_alpha   90.00
_cell.angle_beta   90.00
_cell.angle_gamma   90.00
#
_symmetry.space_group_name_H-M   'P 1'
#
loop_
_entity.id
_entity.type
_entity.pdbx_description
1 polymer ?
#
loop_
_entity_poly.entity_id
_entity_poly.type
_entity_poly.pdbx_seq_one_letter_code
_entity_poly.pdbx_strand_id
1 'polypeptide(L)'
;MTLRPATPADLPAVLALLDSYYTEFDIWQRDDPAYTAQSLAPTTDGTGYFLAFAPAKPTPNQSPDQSDHAQPHPTPNIQHPTPNTGDIPAACVMLRRLHLDALADQPPDPPGQTPASPPALRSSSGLQPAEPASSTTAGFSPGTLPATPHQPTAVECKRLYVLPAFRGNKLAGPLMDLAEQTARNADHTWIYLDSKSEFQTAIAMYRRRGYQEIPRFNNNPQATIFMRKRL
;
A
#
# COMPACT_ATOMS: atom_id res chain seq x y z
N MET A 1 8.39 -16.37 6.69
CA MET A 1 7.92 -15.06 6.20
C MET A 1 6.57 -15.25 5.56
N THR A 2 5.58 -14.52 6.04
CA THR A 2 4.17 -14.63 5.64
C THR A 2 3.60 -13.23 5.41
N LEU A 3 2.80 -13.03 4.37
CA LEU A 3 2.16 -11.76 4.02
C LEU A 3 0.65 -11.96 3.96
N ARG A 4 -0.12 -11.11 4.65
CA ARG A 4 -1.60 -11.13 4.58
C ARG A 4 -2.22 -9.81 5.03
N PRO A 5 -3.50 -9.55 4.67
CA PRO A 5 -4.33 -8.62 5.42
C PRO A 5 -4.32 -8.95 6.92
N ALA A 6 -4.39 -7.92 7.75
CA ALA A 6 -4.59 -8.04 9.17
C ALA A 6 -6.07 -8.35 9.50
N THR A 7 -6.31 -8.81 10.71
CA THR A 7 -7.63 -9.18 11.25
C THR A 7 -7.82 -8.52 12.61
N PRO A 8 -9.03 -8.54 13.21
CA PRO A 8 -9.24 -8.00 14.56
C PRO A 8 -8.35 -8.65 15.63
N ALA A 9 -7.92 -9.91 15.42
CA ALA A 9 -7.01 -10.62 16.33
C ALA A 9 -5.57 -10.06 16.30
N ASP A 10 -5.19 -9.33 15.24
CA ASP A 10 -3.87 -8.74 15.08
C ASP A 10 -3.72 -7.37 15.77
N LEU A 11 -4.78 -6.83 16.39
CA LEU A 11 -4.77 -5.50 17.03
C LEU A 11 -3.58 -5.29 17.98
N PRO A 12 -3.19 -6.23 18.87
CA PRO A 12 -2.02 -6.04 19.73
C PRO A 12 -0.70 -5.91 18.94
N ALA A 13 -0.55 -6.68 17.86
CA ALA A 13 0.62 -6.64 16.99
C ALA A 13 0.70 -5.32 16.19
N VAL A 14 -0.43 -4.86 15.67
CA VAL A 14 -0.53 -3.59 14.94
C VAL A 14 -0.24 -2.41 15.86
N LEU A 15 -0.79 -2.39 17.08
CA LEU A 15 -0.51 -1.33 18.07
C LEU A 15 0.97 -1.31 18.48
N ALA A 16 1.61 -2.47 18.69
CA ALA A 16 3.05 -2.53 19.01
C ALA A 16 3.94 -2.02 17.86
N LEU A 17 3.59 -2.34 16.60
CA LEU A 17 4.27 -1.81 15.42
C LEU A 17 4.07 -0.31 15.26
N LEU A 18 2.86 0.19 15.54
CA LEU A 18 2.54 1.62 15.48
C LEU A 18 3.24 2.43 16.58
N ASP A 19 3.28 1.95 17.83
CA ASP A 19 4.00 2.65 18.90
C ASP A 19 5.52 2.70 18.63
N SER A 20 6.09 1.61 18.09
CA SER A 20 7.47 1.59 17.61
C SER A 20 7.71 2.63 16.51
N TYR A 21 6.82 2.70 15.51
CA TYR A 21 6.86 3.69 14.43
C TYR A 21 6.72 5.13 14.94
N TYR A 22 5.78 5.39 15.86
CA TYR A 22 5.53 6.73 16.40
C TYR A 22 6.68 7.24 17.26
N THR A 23 7.30 6.35 18.03
CA THR A 23 8.43 6.65 18.92
C THR A 23 9.73 6.82 18.13
N GLU A 24 9.95 6.04 17.07
CA GLU A 24 11.17 6.16 16.24
C GLU A 24 11.20 7.43 15.37
N PHE A 25 10.05 7.89 14.88
CA PHE A 25 9.98 9.00 13.90
C PHE A 25 9.40 10.32 14.45
N ASP A 26 9.29 10.43 15.78
CA ASP A 26 8.70 11.55 16.51
C ASP A 26 7.34 11.99 15.92
N ILE A 27 6.39 11.06 15.94
CA ILE A 27 5.04 11.28 15.43
C ILE A 27 4.14 11.61 16.61
N TRP A 28 3.92 12.90 16.82
CA TRP A 28 3.02 13.43 17.85
C TRP A 28 1.54 13.26 17.47
N GLN A 29 1.20 13.30 16.17
CA GLN A 29 -0.16 12.99 15.69
C GLN A 29 -0.32 11.48 15.44
N ARG A 30 -0.48 10.75 16.54
CA ARG A 30 -0.75 9.30 16.58
C ARG A 30 -2.20 9.00 16.20
N ASP A 31 -2.45 7.85 15.57
CA ASP A 31 -3.81 7.34 15.33
C ASP A 31 -4.43 6.82 16.64
N ASP A 32 -5.75 7.01 16.79
CA ASP A 32 -6.53 6.45 17.89
C ASP A 32 -6.53 4.91 17.83
N PRO A 33 -6.25 4.20 18.94
CA PRO A 33 -6.42 2.74 19.04
C PRO A 33 -7.81 2.24 18.62
N ALA A 34 -8.89 3.01 18.85
CA ALA A 34 -10.24 2.65 18.41
C ALA A 34 -10.39 2.75 16.88
N TYR A 35 -9.85 3.80 16.25
CA TYR A 35 -9.77 3.90 14.78
C TYR A 35 -8.89 2.80 14.18
N THR A 36 -7.81 2.44 14.87
CA THR A 36 -6.93 1.31 14.50
C THR A 36 -7.70 -0.01 14.53
N ALA A 37 -8.47 -0.27 15.59
CA ALA A 37 -9.32 -1.45 15.70
C ALA A 37 -10.44 -1.48 14.64
N GLN A 38 -11.06 -0.34 14.33
CA GLN A 38 -12.04 -0.23 13.24
C GLN A 38 -11.41 -0.53 11.88
N SER A 39 -10.15 -0.10 11.66
CA SER A 39 -9.36 -0.38 10.45
C SER A 39 -8.85 -1.83 10.36
N LEU A 40 -9.25 -2.72 11.28
CA LEU A 40 -9.01 -4.16 11.26
C LEU A 40 -10.29 -4.98 11.07
N ALA A 41 -11.46 -4.33 11.00
CA ALA A 41 -12.69 -4.99 10.58
C ALA A 41 -12.59 -5.42 9.11
N PRO A 42 -13.13 -6.58 8.70
CA PRO A 42 -13.13 -7.00 7.30
C PRO A 42 -13.85 -5.97 6.40
N THR A 43 -13.17 -5.51 5.36
CA THR A 43 -13.71 -4.61 4.34
C THR A 43 -13.84 -5.31 2.99
N THR A 44 -14.72 -4.81 2.13
CA THR A 44 -14.82 -5.24 0.72
C THR A 44 -14.14 -4.26 -0.24
N ASP A 45 -13.70 -3.09 0.24
CA ASP A 45 -13.08 -2.03 -0.56
C ASP A 45 -11.54 -2.04 -0.51
N GLY A 46 -10.94 -3.14 -0.09
CA GLY A 46 -9.48 -3.30 -0.05
C GLY A 46 -8.75 -2.40 0.96
N THR A 47 -9.47 -1.72 1.85
CA THR A 47 -8.89 -0.90 2.93
C THR A 47 -8.62 -1.70 4.20
N GLY A 48 -7.72 -1.20 5.04
CA GLY A 48 -7.31 -1.83 6.30
C GLY A 48 -5.79 -1.97 6.41
N TYR A 49 -5.34 -2.72 7.43
CA TYR A 49 -3.93 -3.04 7.63
C TYR A 49 -3.49 -4.31 6.90
N PHE A 50 -2.23 -4.34 6.50
CA PHE A 50 -1.54 -5.52 5.96
C PHE A 50 -0.27 -5.75 6.78
N LEU A 51 0.09 -7.02 6.99
CA LEU A 51 1.20 -7.43 7.84
C LEU A 51 2.18 -8.34 7.11
N ALA A 52 3.46 -8.11 7.34
CA ALA A 52 4.51 -9.08 7.07
C ALA A 52 4.98 -9.70 8.40
N PHE A 53 4.84 -11.02 8.50
CA PHE A 53 5.44 -11.82 9.56
C PHE A 53 6.76 -12.40 9.06
N ALA A 54 7.77 -12.52 9.91
CA ALA A 54 9.09 -13.04 9.54
C ALA A 54 9.74 -13.75 10.74
N PRO A 55 10.63 -14.73 10.52
CA PRO A 55 11.20 -15.51 11.61
C PRO A 55 12.05 -14.60 12.50
N ALA A 56 11.88 -14.70 13.82
CA ALA A 56 12.64 -13.89 14.77
C ALA A 56 14.15 -14.03 14.51
N LYS A 57 14.82 -12.92 14.21
CA LYS A 57 16.27 -12.93 13.99
C LYS A 57 16.96 -13.23 15.32
N PRO A 58 17.86 -14.23 15.41
CA PRO A 58 18.60 -14.48 16.64
C PRO A 58 19.40 -13.23 17.02
N THR A 59 19.20 -12.76 18.25
CA THR A 59 19.93 -11.62 18.81
C THR A 59 21.41 -11.98 18.86
N PRO A 60 22.32 -11.13 18.35
CA PRO A 60 23.75 -11.37 18.54
C PRO A 60 24.07 -11.27 20.04
N ASN A 61 24.56 -12.37 20.59
CA ASN A 61 25.03 -12.55 21.97
C ASN A 61 23.96 -12.63 23.08
N GLN A 62 23.43 -13.84 23.29
CA GLN A 62 23.39 -14.42 24.64
C GLN A 62 24.24 -15.71 24.61
N SER A 63 25.16 -15.85 25.56
CA SER A 63 26.01 -17.04 25.70
C SER A 63 25.17 -18.27 26.10
N PRO A 64 25.37 -19.44 25.49
CA PRO A 64 24.66 -20.66 25.89
C PRO A 64 25.29 -21.27 27.15
N ASP A 65 24.66 -21.06 28.31
CA ASP A 65 25.06 -21.73 29.56
C ASP A 65 24.07 -22.84 29.95
N GLN A 66 24.47 -24.07 29.60
CA GLN A 66 24.18 -25.38 30.21
C GLN A 66 22.73 -25.86 30.53
N SER A 67 22.44 -27.07 30.02
CA SER A 67 21.53 -28.13 30.56
C SER A 67 20.02 -27.81 30.70
N ASP A 68 19.09 -28.77 30.58
CA ASP A 68 19.15 -30.21 30.92
C ASP A 68 18.27 -31.12 30.00
N HIS A 69 18.26 -32.43 30.23
CA HIS A 69 17.55 -33.47 29.48
C HIS A 69 16.04 -33.59 29.77
N ALA A 70 15.20 -33.82 28.74
CA ALA A 70 14.07 -34.76 28.78
C ALA A 70 13.40 -35.05 27.41
N GLN A 71 12.95 -36.30 27.23
CA GLN A 71 12.03 -36.88 26.22
C GLN A 71 11.38 -38.11 26.94
N PRO A 72 10.28 -38.75 26.47
CA PRO A 72 9.55 -38.66 25.19
C PRO A 72 8.19 -37.93 25.38
N HIS A 73 7.03 -38.16 24.73
CA HIS A 73 6.50 -39.14 23.74
C HIS A 73 5.39 -38.48 22.86
N PRO A 74 5.01 -39.04 21.69
CA PRO A 74 4.04 -38.42 20.78
C PRO A 74 2.59 -38.96 20.91
N THR A 75 1.62 -38.10 20.60
CA THR A 75 0.22 -38.45 20.27
C THR A 75 -0.16 -37.85 18.90
N PRO A 76 -1.07 -38.49 18.13
CA PRO A 76 -1.45 -38.00 16.81
C PRO A 76 -2.41 -36.81 16.92
N ASN A 77 -2.01 -35.65 16.39
CA ASN A 77 -2.86 -34.46 16.33
C ASN A 77 -3.48 -34.29 14.93
N ILE A 78 -4.72 -33.82 14.86
CA ILE A 78 -5.46 -33.65 13.60
C ILE A 78 -5.01 -32.33 12.95
N GLN A 79 -4.48 -32.44 11.73
CA GLN A 79 -3.76 -31.35 11.06
C GLN A 79 -4.70 -30.29 10.46
N HIS A 80 -5.15 -29.34 11.26
CA HIS A 80 -5.55 -28.02 10.74
C HIS A 80 -4.29 -27.19 10.41
N PRO A 81 -4.29 -26.38 9.33
CA PRO A 81 -3.12 -25.59 8.95
C PRO A 81 -2.95 -24.38 9.88
N THR A 82 -2.11 -24.52 10.90
CA THR A 82 -1.70 -23.42 11.79
C THR A 82 -0.66 -22.51 11.11
N PRO A 83 -0.66 -21.20 11.40
CA PRO A 83 0.44 -20.32 11.01
C PRO A 83 1.73 -20.76 11.71
N ASN A 84 2.86 -20.63 11.03
CA ASN A 84 4.15 -21.15 11.49
C ASN A 84 4.64 -20.43 12.77
N THR A 85 4.71 -21.14 13.89
CA THR A 85 4.79 -20.61 15.26
C THR A 85 6.02 -19.73 15.58
N GLY A 86 7.00 -19.64 14.68
CA GLY A 86 8.20 -18.79 14.83
C GLY A 86 8.22 -17.48 14.02
N ASP A 87 7.24 -17.24 13.14
CA ASP A 87 7.13 -16.02 12.32
C ASP A 87 6.44 -14.89 13.15
N ILE A 88 7.17 -13.85 13.55
CA ILE A 88 6.66 -12.72 14.35
C ILE A 88 6.31 -11.50 13.49
N PRO A 89 5.42 -10.58 13.94
CA PRO A 89 5.08 -9.37 13.20
C PRO A 89 6.31 -8.48 13.01
N ALA A 90 6.70 -8.24 11.75
CA ALA A 90 7.95 -7.59 11.38
C ALA A 90 7.77 -6.27 10.62
N ALA A 91 6.64 -6.10 9.93
CA ALA A 91 6.29 -4.89 9.19
C ALA A 91 4.76 -4.75 9.05
N CYS A 92 4.29 -3.51 8.94
CA CYS A 92 2.90 -3.17 8.63
C CYS A 92 2.80 -2.09 7.54
N VAL A 93 1.62 -2.00 6.92
CA VAL A 93 1.17 -0.87 6.11
C VAL A 93 -0.35 -0.76 6.22
N MET A 94 -0.90 0.42 6.03
CA MET A 94 -2.34 0.70 6.09
C MET A 94 -2.82 1.35 4.79
N LEU A 95 -3.93 0.86 4.25
CA LEU A 95 -4.70 1.56 3.23
C LEU A 95 -5.98 2.11 3.86
N ARG A 96 -6.32 3.37 3.55
CA ARG A 96 -7.65 3.92 3.81
C ARG A 96 -8.26 4.48 2.53
N ARG A 97 -9.59 4.51 2.45
CA ARG A 97 -10.31 5.15 1.35
C ARG A 97 -10.01 6.65 1.31
N LEU A 98 -9.75 7.18 0.12
CA LEU A 98 -9.52 8.59 -0.14
C LEU A 98 -10.62 9.11 -1.06
N HIS A 99 -11.49 9.99 -0.54
CA HIS A 99 -12.57 10.60 -1.32
C HIS A 99 -11.99 11.68 -2.24
N LEU A 100 -12.00 11.43 -3.55
CA LEU A 100 -11.40 12.31 -4.56
C LEU A 100 -12.12 13.66 -4.72
N ASP A 101 -13.37 13.79 -4.24
CA ASP A 101 -14.08 15.08 -4.15
C ASP A 101 -13.31 16.11 -3.29
N ALA A 102 -12.57 15.65 -2.27
CA ALA A 102 -11.71 16.49 -1.44
C ALA A 102 -10.41 16.92 -2.15
N LEU A 103 -10.17 16.45 -3.38
CA LEU A 103 -8.95 16.70 -4.18
C LEU A 103 -9.26 17.39 -5.52
N ALA A 104 -10.49 17.88 -5.72
CA ALA A 104 -10.97 18.41 -7.01
C ALA A 104 -10.19 19.63 -7.53
N ASP A 105 -9.44 20.34 -6.67
CA ASP A 105 -8.53 21.43 -7.05
C ASP A 105 -7.22 20.95 -7.73
N GLN A 106 -6.98 19.64 -7.81
CA GLN A 106 -5.83 19.08 -8.52
C GLN A 106 -6.11 18.92 -10.02
N PRO A 107 -5.21 19.39 -10.91
CA PRO A 107 -5.39 19.17 -12.34
C PRO A 107 -5.36 17.66 -12.67
N PRO A 108 -6.18 17.22 -13.65
CA PRO A 108 -6.11 15.85 -14.14
C PRO A 108 -4.73 15.57 -14.75
N ASP A 109 -4.27 14.33 -14.67
CA ASP A 109 -3.01 13.93 -15.30
C ASP A 109 -3.01 14.26 -16.81
N PRO A 110 -1.88 14.76 -17.36
CA PRO A 110 -1.79 15.08 -18.77
C PRO A 110 -2.06 13.82 -19.61
N PRO A 111 -3.08 13.82 -20.48
CA PRO A 111 -3.47 12.63 -21.21
C PRO A 111 -2.38 12.23 -22.21
N GLY A 112 -1.80 11.04 -22.03
CA GLY A 112 -0.89 10.43 -23.01
C GLY A 112 0.42 9.84 -22.49
N GLN A 113 0.73 9.92 -21.18
CA GLN A 113 1.91 9.21 -20.63
C GLN A 113 1.67 7.70 -20.47
N THR A 114 1.75 6.96 -21.57
CA THR A 114 2.15 5.55 -21.55
C THR A 114 3.58 5.42 -21.00
N PRO A 115 3.94 4.31 -20.33
CA PRO A 115 5.30 4.10 -19.85
C PRO A 115 6.27 4.08 -21.04
N ALA A 116 7.24 4.98 -21.04
CA ALA A 116 8.14 5.18 -22.16
C ALA A 116 9.12 4.01 -22.36
N SER A 117 8.94 3.27 -23.45
CA SER A 117 9.98 2.41 -24.01
C SER A 117 11.23 3.23 -24.35
N PRO A 118 12.46 2.66 -24.26
CA PRO A 118 13.68 3.40 -24.59
C PRO A 118 13.70 3.84 -26.06
N PRO A 119 14.24 5.03 -26.38
CA PRO A 119 14.07 5.65 -27.69
C PRO A 119 14.92 4.99 -28.78
N ALA A 120 14.26 4.48 -29.82
CA ALA A 120 14.89 4.18 -31.11
C ALA A 120 15.05 5.47 -31.96
N LEU A 121 16.08 5.55 -32.80
CA LEU A 121 16.41 6.76 -33.55
C LEU A 121 15.74 6.84 -34.93
N ARG A 122 15.08 7.99 -35.19
CA ARG A 122 14.73 8.54 -36.53
C ARG A 122 13.65 7.71 -37.29
N SER A 123 13.00 8.20 -38.35
CA SER A 123 13.24 9.41 -39.18
C SER A 123 11.93 10.08 -39.64
N SER A 124 12.00 11.17 -40.42
CA SER A 124 10.89 12.11 -40.69
C SER A 124 10.27 12.06 -42.11
N SER A 125 8.93 11.98 -42.20
CA SER A 125 8.02 12.44 -43.29
C SER A 125 6.57 12.11 -42.88
N GLY A 126 5.49 12.84 -43.23
CA GLY A 126 5.35 14.11 -43.97
C GLY A 126 3.92 14.70 -43.82
N LEU A 127 3.59 15.71 -44.64
CA LEU A 127 2.25 16.34 -44.79
C LEU A 127 1.20 15.33 -45.34
N GLN A 128 -0.13 15.46 -45.31
CA GLN A 128 -1.17 16.49 -44.97
C GLN A 128 -2.56 15.74 -44.91
N PRO A 129 -3.75 16.37 -45.01
CA PRO A 129 -4.40 17.45 -44.24
C PRO A 129 -5.65 16.91 -43.48
N ALA A 130 -6.62 17.77 -43.14
CA ALA A 130 -7.92 17.40 -42.53
C ALA A 130 -9.12 17.76 -43.45
N GLU A 131 -10.26 17.11 -43.24
CA GLU A 131 -11.56 17.33 -43.92
C GLU A 131 -12.72 17.31 -42.89
N PRO A 132 -13.93 17.86 -43.20
CA PRO A 132 -14.88 18.34 -42.19
C PRO A 132 -15.97 17.34 -41.74
N ALA A 133 -16.70 17.75 -40.69
CA ALA A 133 -17.76 16.96 -40.05
C ALA A 133 -19.06 16.85 -40.89
N SER A 134 -19.88 15.85 -40.56
CA SER A 134 -21.27 15.73 -41.03
C SER A 134 -22.20 15.37 -39.88
N SER A 135 -23.30 16.11 -39.75
CA SER A 135 -24.32 15.90 -38.72
C SER A 135 -25.34 14.84 -39.14
N THR A 136 -25.75 13.98 -38.21
CA THR A 136 -26.92 13.10 -38.39
C THR A 136 -27.76 13.13 -37.11
N THR A 137 -29.05 13.39 -37.26
CA THR A 137 -30.00 13.52 -36.14
C THR A 137 -30.31 12.16 -35.50
N ALA A 138 -30.59 12.18 -34.20
CA ALA A 138 -30.75 10.97 -33.38
C ALA A 138 -31.93 10.06 -33.78
N GLY A 139 -31.68 8.74 -33.72
CA GLY A 139 -32.72 7.74 -33.49
C GLY A 139 -32.69 7.32 -32.02
N PHE A 140 -33.71 7.71 -31.25
CA PHE A 140 -33.77 7.44 -29.80
C PHE A 140 -34.46 6.09 -29.52
N SER A 141 -33.70 5.01 -29.53
CA SER A 141 -34.13 3.75 -28.92
C SER A 141 -34.18 3.90 -27.39
N PRO A 142 -35.16 3.31 -26.68
CA PRO A 142 -35.20 3.28 -25.22
C PRO A 142 -34.17 2.27 -24.68
N GLY A 143 -32.88 2.57 -24.88
CA GLY A 143 -31.77 1.79 -24.39
C GLY A 143 -31.57 1.96 -22.88
N THR A 144 -30.97 0.95 -22.27
CA THR A 144 -30.46 0.94 -20.90
C THR A 144 -29.82 2.28 -20.53
N LEU A 145 -30.20 2.87 -19.39
CA LEU A 145 -29.51 4.05 -18.84
C LEU A 145 -28.00 3.79 -18.86
N PRO A 146 -27.17 4.70 -19.39
CA PRO A 146 -25.73 4.52 -19.35
C PRO A 146 -25.33 4.36 -17.88
N ALA A 147 -24.64 3.26 -17.57
CA ALA A 147 -24.11 3.06 -16.22
C ALA A 147 -23.30 4.31 -15.85
N THR A 148 -23.69 4.95 -14.75
CA THR A 148 -23.00 6.15 -14.25
C THR A 148 -21.50 5.88 -14.26
N PRO A 149 -20.68 6.73 -14.91
CA PRO A 149 -19.26 6.45 -15.04
C PRO A 149 -18.69 6.21 -13.64
N HIS A 150 -18.12 5.02 -13.43
CA HIS A 150 -17.59 4.64 -12.12
C HIS A 150 -16.56 5.69 -11.73
N GLN A 151 -16.90 6.51 -10.73
CA GLN A 151 -16.02 7.60 -10.33
C GLN A 151 -14.68 6.98 -9.92
N PRO A 152 -13.54 7.51 -10.40
CA PRO A 152 -12.25 6.96 -10.04
C PRO A 152 -12.13 6.97 -8.52
N THR A 153 -12.03 5.78 -7.93
CA THR A 153 -11.83 5.61 -6.50
C THR A 153 -10.34 5.59 -6.18
N ALA A 154 -9.97 6.02 -4.98
CA ALA A 154 -8.58 6.08 -4.54
C ALA A 154 -8.40 5.55 -3.11
N VAL A 155 -7.19 5.05 -2.84
CA VAL A 155 -6.71 4.74 -1.49
C VAL A 155 -5.51 5.61 -1.14
N GLU A 156 -5.33 5.85 0.15
CA GLU A 156 -4.16 6.48 0.74
C GLU A 156 -3.37 5.43 1.53
N CYS A 157 -2.11 5.23 1.14
CA CYS A 157 -1.14 4.42 1.84
C CYS A 157 -0.51 5.20 3.00
N LYS A 158 -0.65 4.68 4.21
CA LYS A 158 -0.14 5.25 5.45
C LYS A 158 0.57 4.20 6.30
N ARG A 159 1.33 4.65 7.30
CA ARG A 159 1.94 3.81 8.34
C ARG A 159 2.78 2.63 7.80
N LEU A 160 3.40 2.75 6.61
CA LEU A 160 4.36 1.75 6.13
C LEU A 160 5.58 1.74 7.06
N TYR A 161 5.78 0.64 7.77
CA TYR A 161 6.83 0.50 8.76
C TYR A 161 7.47 -0.89 8.73
N VAL A 162 8.77 -0.95 9.00
CA VAL A 162 9.54 -2.20 9.19
C VAL A 162 10.37 -2.03 10.46
N LEU A 163 10.21 -2.96 11.41
CA LEU A 163 10.97 -2.96 12.67
C LEU A 163 12.48 -2.94 12.39
N PRO A 164 13.30 -2.18 13.15
CA PRO A 164 14.74 -2.07 12.95
C PRO A 164 15.47 -3.42 12.78
N ALA A 165 15.14 -4.41 13.61
CA ALA A 165 15.73 -5.76 13.56
C ALA A 165 15.49 -6.52 12.23
N PHE A 166 14.47 -6.11 11.46
CA PHE A 166 14.06 -6.74 10.21
C PHE A 166 14.40 -5.93 8.96
N ARG A 167 15.10 -4.78 9.10
CA ARG A 167 15.56 -3.98 7.96
C ARG A 167 16.65 -4.70 7.18
N GLY A 168 16.80 -4.35 5.90
CA GLY A 168 17.62 -5.08 4.94
C GLY A 168 16.92 -6.29 4.30
N ASN A 169 15.98 -6.94 5.00
CA ASN A 169 15.24 -8.13 4.52
C ASN A 169 14.18 -7.82 3.43
N LYS A 170 14.20 -6.63 2.82
CA LYS A 170 13.33 -6.16 1.72
C LYS A 170 11.80 -6.21 1.97
N LEU A 171 11.34 -6.46 3.21
CA LEU A 171 9.91 -6.69 3.56
C LEU A 171 8.92 -5.65 3.00
N ALA A 172 9.29 -4.36 3.02
CA ALA A 172 8.45 -3.27 2.52
C ALA A 172 8.11 -3.38 1.02
N GLY A 173 8.91 -4.09 0.22
CA GLY A 173 8.62 -4.37 -1.17
C GLY A 173 7.36 -5.24 -1.30
N PRO A 174 7.45 -6.56 -0.98
CA PRO A 174 6.30 -7.48 -1.07
C PRO A 174 5.06 -7.06 -0.28
N LEU A 175 5.24 -6.31 0.83
CA LEU A 175 4.11 -5.76 1.60
C LEU A 175 3.35 -4.66 0.84
N MET A 176 4.07 -3.78 0.12
CA MET A 176 3.45 -2.83 -0.81
C MET A 176 2.86 -3.52 -2.04
N ASP A 177 3.44 -4.62 -2.53
CA ASP A 177 2.86 -5.39 -3.65
C ASP A 177 1.50 -5.99 -3.27
N LEU A 178 1.39 -6.55 -2.06
CA LEU A 178 0.11 -7.03 -1.52
C LEU A 178 -0.91 -5.89 -1.41
N ALA A 179 -0.53 -4.76 -0.79
CA ALA A 179 -1.44 -3.62 -0.62
C ALA A 179 -1.90 -3.04 -1.98
N GLU A 180 -0.98 -2.79 -2.91
CA GLU A 180 -1.33 -2.32 -4.26
C GLU A 180 -2.24 -3.33 -5.00
N GLN A 181 -2.02 -4.64 -4.85
CA GLN A 181 -2.86 -5.65 -5.49
C GLN A 181 -4.26 -5.74 -4.86
N THR A 182 -4.36 -5.64 -3.54
CA THR A 182 -5.66 -5.60 -2.85
C THR A 182 -6.45 -4.34 -3.24
N ALA A 183 -5.78 -3.20 -3.45
CA ALA A 183 -6.43 -2.00 -3.96
C ALA A 183 -6.96 -2.19 -5.40
N ARG A 184 -6.15 -2.77 -6.31
CA ARG A 184 -6.59 -3.13 -7.68
C ARG A 184 -7.81 -4.06 -7.68
N ASN A 185 -7.80 -5.06 -6.79
CA ASN A 185 -8.88 -6.05 -6.68
C ASN A 185 -10.18 -5.46 -6.10
N ALA A 186 -10.16 -4.22 -5.61
CA ALA A 186 -11.32 -3.45 -5.15
C ALA A 186 -11.60 -2.22 -6.06
N ASP A 187 -11.22 -2.33 -7.34
CA ASP A 187 -11.43 -1.33 -8.40
C ASP A 187 -10.84 0.06 -8.15
N HIS A 188 -9.89 0.20 -7.21
CA HIS A 188 -9.20 1.46 -7.00
C HIS A 188 -8.30 1.83 -8.18
N THR A 189 -8.49 3.05 -8.66
CA THR A 189 -7.75 3.61 -9.82
C THR A 189 -6.43 4.28 -9.44
N TRP A 190 -6.31 4.73 -8.19
CA TRP A 190 -5.15 5.47 -7.68
C TRP A 190 -4.77 5.08 -6.26
N ILE A 191 -3.47 5.10 -5.99
CA ILE A 191 -2.89 5.03 -4.65
C ILE A 191 -2.03 6.27 -4.38
N TYR A 192 -2.35 6.96 -3.28
CA TYR A 192 -1.69 8.19 -2.81
C TYR A 192 -0.86 7.89 -1.56
N LEU A 193 0.19 8.68 -1.29
CA LEU A 193 0.95 8.63 -0.04
C LEU A 193 1.60 9.97 0.31
N ASP A 194 1.80 10.20 1.61
CA ASP A 194 2.55 11.33 2.15
C ASP A 194 3.80 10.87 2.93
N SER A 195 4.83 11.71 2.97
CA SER A 195 6.11 11.35 3.61
C SER A 195 6.96 12.55 4.04
N LYS A 196 7.94 12.30 4.92
CA LYS A 196 9.04 13.23 5.27
C LYS A 196 10.16 13.11 4.23
N SER A 197 10.74 14.23 3.80
CA SER A 197 11.88 14.28 2.87
C SER A 197 13.14 13.60 3.41
N GLU A 198 13.24 13.42 4.72
CA GLU A 198 14.28 12.66 5.42
C GLU A 198 14.26 11.16 5.07
N PHE A 199 13.10 10.60 4.70
CA PHE A 199 12.91 9.16 4.45
C PHE A 199 13.37 8.73 3.04
N GLN A 200 14.59 9.12 2.66
CA GLN A 200 15.18 8.91 1.33
C GLN A 200 15.09 7.45 0.84
N THR A 201 15.28 6.47 1.73
CA THR A 201 15.13 5.04 1.40
C THR A 201 13.71 4.67 0.98
N ALA A 202 12.68 5.22 1.62
CA ALA A 202 11.29 5.00 1.27
C ALA A 202 10.92 5.75 -0.03
N ILE A 203 11.33 7.01 -0.15
CA ILE A 203 11.14 7.83 -1.37
C ILE A 203 11.77 7.14 -2.59
N ALA A 204 12.99 6.61 -2.45
CA ALA A 204 13.66 5.85 -3.51
C ALA A 204 12.94 4.54 -3.86
N MET A 205 12.27 3.89 -2.89
CA MET A 205 11.42 2.73 -3.16
C MET A 205 10.15 3.14 -3.91
N TYR A 206 9.45 4.20 -3.49
CA TYR A 206 8.23 4.68 -4.14
C TYR A 206 8.50 5.13 -5.58
N ARG A 207 9.56 5.91 -5.83
CA ARG A 207 9.98 6.30 -7.20
C ARG A 207 10.25 5.08 -8.07
N ARG A 208 10.95 4.04 -7.57
CA ARG A 208 11.16 2.77 -8.29
C ARG A 208 9.89 1.97 -8.54
N ARG A 209 8.86 2.14 -7.71
CA ARG A 209 7.53 1.53 -7.88
C ARG A 209 6.64 2.27 -8.90
N GLY A 210 7.09 3.39 -9.46
CA GLY A 210 6.33 4.22 -10.38
C GLY A 210 5.42 5.26 -9.71
N TYR A 211 5.67 5.58 -8.43
CA TYR A 211 5.02 6.74 -7.80
C TYR A 211 5.66 8.04 -8.30
N GLN A 212 4.81 9.00 -8.65
CA GLN A 212 5.18 10.33 -9.12
C GLN A 212 4.86 11.36 -8.03
N GLU A 213 5.70 12.38 -7.88
CA GLU A 213 5.49 13.48 -6.93
C GLU A 213 4.38 14.43 -7.43
N ILE A 214 3.56 14.90 -6.49
CA ILE A 214 2.39 15.75 -6.74
C ILE A 214 2.31 16.88 -5.70
N PRO A 215 1.46 17.90 -5.90
CA PRO A 215 1.13 18.87 -4.86
C PRO A 215 0.52 18.20 -3.61
N ARG A 216 0.48 18.98 -2.51
CA ARG A 216 -0.11 18.56 -1.23
C ARG A 216 -1.58 18.18 -1.40
N PHE A 217 -1.91 16.90 -1.16
CA PHE A 217 -3.29 16.39 -1.18
C PHE A 217 -3.93 16.25 0.22
N ASN A 218 -3.15 16.39 1.31
CA ASN A 218 -3.68 16.30 2.68
C ASN A 218 -3.05 17.31 3.65
N ASN A 219 -3.71 17.50 4.78
CA ASN A 219 -3.32 18.47 5.81
C ASN A 219 -2.34 17.89 6.86
N ASN A 220 -1.59 16.82 6.57
CA ASN A 220 -0.58 16.31 7.51
C ASN A 220 0.54 17.36 7.69
N PRO A 221 0.72 17.96 8.88
CA PRO A 221 1.73 19.00 9.10
C PRO A 221 3.15 18.44 9.10
N GLN A 222 3.33 17.14 9.39
CA GLN A 222 4.64 16.48 9.39
C GLN A 222 5.07 15.98 7.99
N ALA A 223 4.19 16.03 6.98
CA ALA A 223 4.51 15.60 5.62
C ALA A 223 5.07 16.75 4.77
N THR A 224 6.11 16.46 3.99
CA THR A 224 6.80 17.40 3.10
C THR A 224 6.84 16.94 1.64
N ILE A 225 6.58 15.66 1.38
CA ILE A 225 6.51 15.06 0.04
C ILE A 225 5.19 14.31 -0.10
N PHE A 226 4.56 14.45 -1.26
CA PHE A 226 3.30 13.82 -1.62
C PHE A 226 3.46 13.11 -2.95
N MET A 227 2.96 11.89 -3.06
CA MET A 227 3.10 11.08 -4.28
C MET A 227 1.80 10.37 -4.62
N ARG A 228 1.55 10.14 -5.91
CA ARG A 228 0.52 9.20 -6.39
C ARG A 228 1.08 8.20 -7.38
N LYS A 229 0.40 7.07 -7.51
CA LYS A 229 0.60 6.07 -8.56
C LYS A 229 -0.77 5.63 -9.08
N ARG A 230 -0.88 5.48 -10.41
CA ARG A 230 -2.02 4.80 -11.02
C ARG A 230 -1.88 3.31 -10.75
N LEU A 231 -2.95 2.70 -10.24
CA LEU A 231 -2.94 1.28 -9.87
C LEU A 231 -2.92 0.39 -11.11
#